data_AF-A0A359DDG4-F1
#
_entry.id   AF-A0A359DDG4-F1
#
_cell.length_a   1.000
_cell.length_b   1.000
_cell.length_c   1.000
_cell.angle_alpha   90.00
_cell.angle_beta   90.00
_cell.angle_gamma   90.00
#
_symmetry.space_group_name_H-M   'P 1'
#
loop_
_entity.id
_entity.type
_entity.pdbx_description
1 polymer ?
#
loop_
_entity_poly.entity_id
_entity_poly.type
_entity_poly.pdbx_seq_one_letter_code
_entity_poly.pdbx_strand_id
1 'polypeptide(L)' 'MNRALYSLLLHLGLPIIAGRLAWRARQAPAYAKRIGERFALGLPPLKPGGIWLHAV' A
#
# COMPACT_ATOMS: atom_id res chain seq x y z
N MET A 1 31.16 -10.30 -2.81
CA MET A 1 30.09 -11.32 -2.81
C MET A 1 28.87 -10.97 -1.94
N ASN A 2 28.82 -9.83 -1.22
CA ASN A 2 27.68 -9.57 -0.30
C ASN A 2 26.54 -8.77 -0.94
N ARG A 3 26.82 -8.06 -2.05
CA ARG A 3 25.85 -7.19 -2.72
C ARG A 3 24.71 -7.96 -3.37
N ALA A 4 25.00 -9.09 -4.00
CA ALA A 4 23.98 -9.96 -4.61
C ALA A 4 23.07 -10.58 -3.55
N LEU A 5 23.62 -11.01 -2.42
CA LEU A 5 22.86 -11.57 -1.30
C LEU A 5 21.93 -10.51 -0.69
N TYR A 6 22.44 -9.29 -0.47
CA TYR A 6 21.66 -8.17 0.06
C TYR A 6 20.55 -7.75 -0.89
N SER A 7 20.85 -7.66 -2.18
CA SER A 7 19.84 -7.38 -3.21
C SER A 7 18.79 -8.47 -3.24
N LEU A 8 19.17 -9.76 -3.20
CA LEU A 8 18.23 -10.87 -3.23
C LEU A 8 17.31 -10.84 -1.99
N LEU A 9 17.85 -10.62 -0.80
CA LEU A 9 17.06 -10.49 0.43
C LEU A 9 16.11 -9.29 0.37
N LEU A 10 16.55 -8.16 -0.19
CA LEU A 10 15.70 -6.99 -0.36
C LEU A 10 14.55 -7.26 -1.36
N HIS A 11 14.88 -7.89 -2.49
CA HIS A 11 13.91 -8.22 -3.54
C HIS A 11 12.94 -9.33 -3.11
N LEU A 12 13.33 -10.23 -2.21
CA LEU A 12 12.46 -11.24 -1.62
C LEU A 12 11.66 -10.72 -0.42
N GLY A 13 12.20 -9.77 0.35
CA GLY A 13 11.49 -9.12 1.46
C GLY A 13 10.32 -8.24 1.00
N LEU A 14 10.49 -7.52 -0.11
CA LEU A 14 9.45 -6.69 -0.74
C LEU A 14 8.13 -7.44 -1.02
N PRO A 15 8.11 -8.57 -1.75
CA PRO A 15 6.89 -9.32 -2.04
C PRO A 15 6.30 -9.98 -0.78
N ILE A 16 7.11 -10.34 0.22
CA ILE A 16 6.62 -10.86 1.50
C ILE A 16 5.80 -9.81 2.23
N ILE A 17 6.30 -8.56 2.30
CA ILE A 17 5.58 -7.45 2.94
C ILE A 17 4.30 -7.13 2.16
N ALA A 18 4.37 -7.09 0.82
CA ALA A 18 3.21 -6.86 -0.05
C ALA A 18 2.15 -7.96 0.12
N GLY A 19 2.57 -9.23 0.17
CA GLY A 19 1.70 -10.39 0.41
C GLY A 19 1.05 -10.35 1.79
N ARG A 20 1.79 -9.94 2.83
CA ARG A 20 1.25 -9.77 4.19
C ARG A 20 0.21 -8.65 4.26
N LEU A 21 0.46 -7.54 3.57
CA LEU A 21 -0.50 -6.44 3.45
C LEU A 21 -1.76 -6.89 2.69
N ALA A 22 -1.60 -7.65 1.60
CA ALA A 22 -2.71 -8.21 0.84
C ALA A 22 -3.53 -9.21 1.67
N TRP A 23 -2.87 -10.08 2.44
CA TRP A 23 -3.54 -10.99 3.36
C TRP A 23 -4.35 -10.25 4.44
N ARG A 24 -3.78 -9.18 5.00
CA ARG A 24 -4.48 -8.30 5.95
C ARG A 24 -5.66 -7.59 5.30
N ALA A 25 -5.52 -7.16 4.05
CA ALA A 25 -6.61 -6.55 3.27
C ALA A 25 -7.73 -7.58 2.98
N ARG A 26 -7.39 -8.85 2.73
CA ARG A 26 -8.38 -9.93 2.51
C ARG A 26 -9.16 -10.30 3.78
N GLN A 27 -8.51 -10.32 4.95
CA GLN A 27 -9.18 -10.62 6.23
C GLN A 27 -10.20 -9.56 6.65
N ALA A 28 -9.98 -8.30 6.27
CA ALA A 28 -10.92 -7.21 6.52
C ALA A 28 -11.42 -6.64 5.17
N PRO A 29 -12.39 -7.28 4.49
CA PRO A 29 -12.85 -6.84 3.18
C PRO A 29 -13.42 -5.41 3.18
N ALA A 30 -13.97 -4.95 4.31
CA ALA A 30 -14.36 -3.54 4.50
C ALA A 30 -13.15 -2.58 4.55
N TYR A 31 -12.00 -3.04 5.06
CA TYR A 31 -10.72 -2.33 5.04
C TYR A 31 -10.07 -2.37 3.65
N ALA A 32 -10.17 -3.49 2.93
CA ALA A 32 -9.74 -3.63 1.53
C ALA A 32 -10.52 -2.70 0.59
N LYS A 33 -11.84 -2.56 0.77
CA LYS A 33 -12.67 -1.65 -0.05
C LYS A 33 -12.19 -0.19 0.04
N ARG A 34 -11.70 0.24 1.20
CA ARG A 34 -11.16 1.60 1.42
C ARG A 34 -9.65 1.70 1.20
N ILE A 35 -8.97 0.60 0.87
CA ILE A 35 -7.53 0.63 0.58
C ILE A 35 -7.29 1.30 -0.78
N GLY A 36 -8.20 1.15 -1.75
CA GLY A 36 -8.16 1.87 -3.03
C GLY A 36 -8.23 3.38 -2.81
N GLU A 37 -9.13 3.84 -1.94
CA GLU A 37 -9.21 5.25 -1.51
C GLU A 37 -7.90 5.74 -0.89
N ARG A 38 -7.24 4.91 -0.06
CA ARG A 38 -5.96 5.25 0.56
C ARG A 38 -4.77 5.26 -0.39
N PHE A 39 -4.80 4.44 -1.43
CA PHE A 39 -3.75 4.35 -2.45
C PHE A 39 -4.04 5.21 -3.69
N ALA A 40 -5.02 6.13 -3.61
CA ALA A 40 -5.43 6.95 -4.73
C ALA A 40 -5.89 6.14 -5.98
N LEU A 41 -6.26 4.86 -5.81
CA LEU A 41 -6.73 3.97 -6.86
C LEU A 41 -8.24 4.14 -7.06
N GLY A 42 -8.63 4.76 -8.16
CA GLY A 42 -10.04 4.96 -8.53
C GLY A 42 -10.70 6.16 -7.85
N LEU A 43 -9.93 7.08 -7.27
CA LEU A 43 -10.50 8.33 -6.77
C LEU A 43 -10.85 9.24 -7.94
N PRO A 44 -12.00 9.92 -7.87
CA PRO A 44 -12.26 11.03 -8.77
C PRO A 44 -11.15 12.07 -8.66
N PRO A 45 -10.81 12.76 -9.76
CA PRO A 45 -9.80 13.81 -9.75
C PRO A 45 -10.09 14.80 -8.63
N LEU A 46 -9.07 15.11 -7.84
CA LEU A 46 -9.18 16.01 -6.70
C LEU A 46 -9.73 17.34 -7.20
N LYS A 47 -10.91 17.73 -6.70
CA LYS A 47 -11.50 19.01 -7.06
C LYS A 47 -10.59 20.14 -6.56
N PRO A 48 -10.18 21.09 -7.42
CA PRO A 48 -9.44 22.26 -6.97
C PRO A 48 -10.27 23.03 -5.93
N GLY A 49 -9.64 23.44 -4.83
CA GLY A 49 -10.30 24.12 -3.70
C GLY A 49 -10.72 23.21 -2.53
N GLY A 50 -10.33 21.93 -2.52
CA GLY A 50 -10.56 21.04 -1.38
C GLY A 50 -9.71 21.41 -0.15
N ILE A 51 -10.28 21.25 1.05
CA ILE A 51 -9.57 21.42 2.32
C ILE A 51 -8.84 20.11 2.64
N TRP A 52 -7.53 20.17 2.87
CA TRP A 52 -6.73 19.01 3.24
C TRP A 52 -6.71 18.87 4.77
N LEU A 53 -7.40 17.84 5.27
CA LEU A 53 -7.43 17.49 6.69
C LEU A 53 -6.48 16.32 6.94
N HIS A 54 -5.37 16.59 7.62
CA HIS A 54 -4.52 15.55 8.17
C HIS A 54 -5.01 15.20 9.57
N ALA A 55 -5.62 14.02 9.73
CA ALA A 55 -5.96 13.48 11.05
C ALA A 55 -4.78 12.63 11.55
N VAL A 56 -4.19 13.03 12.67
CA VAL A 56 -3.15 12.30 13.41
C VAL A 56 -3.76 11.12 14.16
#